data_AF-A0A091F1F5-F1
#
_entry.id   AF-A0A091F1F5-F1
#
_cell.length_a   1.000
_cell.length_b   1.000
_cell.length_c   1.000
_cell.angle_alpha   90.00
_cell.angle_beta   90.00
_cell.angle_gamma   90.00
#
_symmetry.space_group_name_H-M   'P 1'
#
loop_
_entity.id
_entity.type
_entity.pdbx_description
1 polymer ?
#
loop_
_entity_poly.entity_id
_entity_poly.type
_entity_poly.pdbx_seq_one_letter_code
_entity_poly.pdbx_strand_id
1 'polypeptide(L)'
;VTFQICGESQEKVDATESWIKDLILKEHLENTVADEAIESFDETQIAILDDLQRRKQVTIQLENKLSPPQIKISGISRDVYSVSLEVQRMIQQIKSTEEEQSKAELLYNLVEWRYPGRNDSFVAFDKLTNTQLEHAKLFKKPYLNVKINKKNYKVDLNTLKATDDQGKTINLQRVAKDEDMQSIELPKEWTDMQNEHVKLVNLKPSHPEYRTVEKMFRKTCPNFNIEQVISYGV
;
A
#
# COMPACT_ATOMS: atom_id res chain seq x y z
N VAL A 1 -22.92 -26.71 26.15
CA VAL A 1 -22.27 -27.51 27.21
C VAL A 1 -23.10 -27.37 28.46
N THR A 2 -23.37 -28.47 29.17
CA THR A 2 -24.15 -28.44 30.43
C THR A 2 -23.20 -28.77 31.57
N PHE A 3 -23.06 -27.86 32.54
CA PHE A 3 -22.29 -28.09 33.76
C PHE A 3 -23.22 -28.55 34.89
N GLN A 4 -22.86 -29.62 35.58
CA GLN A 4 -23.52 -30.04 36.81
C GLN A 4 -22.60 -29.75 37.99
N ILE A 5 -23.12 -29.04 38.99
CA ILE A 5 -22.39 -28.69 40.22
C ILE A 5 -23.05 -29.44 41.37
N CYS A 6 -22.27 -30.24 42.10
CA CYS A 6 -22.73 -30.97 43.28
C CYS A 6 -21.85 -30.59 44.47
N GLY A 7 -22.47 -30.33 45.61
CA GLY A 7 -21.77 -29.91 46.82
C GLY A 7 -22.51 -30.33 48.09
N GLU A 8 -21.80 -30.30 49.21
CA GLU A 8 -22.31 -30.71 50.53
C GLU A 8 -23.42 -29.81 51.07
N SER A 9 -23.56 -28.59 50.55
CA SER A 9 -24.62 -27.64 50.88
C SER A 9 -24.99 -26.77 49.68
N GLN A 10 -26.23 -26.24 49.67
CA GLN A 10 -26.69 -25.31 48.63
C GLN A 10 -25.79 -24.07 48.54
N GLU A 11 -25.37 -23.53 49.69
CA GLU A 11 -24.51 -22.34 49.76
C GLU A 11 -23.15 -22.55 49.06
N LYS A 12 -22.55 -23.75 49.19
CA LYS A 12 -21.31 -24.11 48.47
C LYS A 12 -21.55 -24.26 46.96
N VAL A 13 -22.71 -24.79 46.57
CA VAL A 13 -23.10 -24.92 45.15
C VAL A 13 -23.27 -23.53 44.53
N ASP A 14 -24.02 -22.64 45.18
CA ASP A 14 -24.28 -21.28 44.71
C ASP A 14 -22.98 -20.46 44.61
N ALA A 15 -22.11 -20.56 45.62
CA ALA A 15 -20.81 -19.89 45.60
C ALA A 15 -19.92 -20.39 44.44
N THR A 16 -19.94 -21.70 44.17
CA THR A 16 -19.17 -22.29 43.06
C THR A 16 -19.76 -21.87 41.71
N GLU A 17 -21.09 -21.84 41.57
CA GLU A 17 -21.76 -21.37 40.37
C GLU A 17 -21.40 -19.92 40.07
N SER A 18 -21.46 -19.04 41.08
CA SER A 18 -21.10 -17.63 40.92
C SER A 18 -19.62 -17.46 40.53
N TRP A 19 -18.72 -18.22 41.18
CA TRP A 19 -17.30 -18.18 40.84
C TRP A 19 -17.02 -18.62 39.40
N ILE A 20 -17.69 -19.67 38.91
CA ILE A 20 -17.56 -20.11 37.51
C ILE A 20 -18.09 -19.04 36.55
N LYS A 21 -19.25 -18.44 36.84
CA LYS A 21 -19.81 -17.36 36.02
C LYS A 21 -18.87 -16.16 35.95
N ASP A 22 -18.34 -15.73 37.08
CA ASP A 22 -17.39 -14.63 37.16
C ASP A 22 -16.10 -14.94 36.38
N LEU A 23 -15.61 -16.19 36.46
CA LEU A 23 -14.44 -16.62 35.71
C LEU A 23 -14.69 -16.60 34.20
N ILE A 24 -15.85 -17.10 33.74
CA ILE A 24 -16.22 -17.07 32.32
C ILE A 24 -16.33 -15.63 31.82
N LEU A 25 -17.01 -14.76 32.58
CA LEU A 25 -17.19 -13.35 32.21
C LEU A 25 -15.86 -12.60 32.19
N LYS A 26 -14.96 -12.90 33.11
CA LYS A 26 -13.63 -12.27 33.19
C LYS A 26 -12.71 -12.71 32.06
N GLU A 27 -12.79 -13.97 31.66
CA GLU A 27 -11.95 -14.52 30.58
C GLU A 27 -12.52 -14.27 29.20
N HIS A 28 -13.82 -13.95 29.07
CA HIS A 28 -14.43 -13.56 27.81
C HIS A 28 -14.00 -12.14 27.40
N LEU A 29 -13.46 -12.02 26.20
CA LEU A 29 -13.00 -10.77 25.62
C LEU A 29 -13.59 -10.60 24.23
N GLU A 30 -13.87 -9.35 23.88
CA GLU A 30 -14.11 -8.93 22.52
C GLU A 30 -13.05 -7.93 22.11
N ASN A 31 -12.49 -8.10 20.92
CA ASN A 31 -11.58 -7.14 20.31
C ASN A 31 -12.01 -6.83 18.88
N THR A 32 -11.78 -5.58 18.47
CA THR A 32 -12.17 -5.09 17.15
C THR A 32 -10.95 -4.54 16.44
N VAL A 33 -10.70 -5.02 15.21
CA VAL A 33 -9.66 -4.51 14.33
C VAL A 33 -10.34 -3.76 13.20
N ALA A 34 -10.02 -2.47 13.05
CA ALA A 34 -10.60 -1.59 12.03
C ALA A 34 -9.50 -1.10 11.09
N ASP A 35 -9.63 -1.36 9.79
CA ASP A 35 -8.63 -1.00 8.78
C ASP A 35 -9.21 -1.03 7.37
N GLU A 36 -8.88 -0.04 6.54
CA GLU A 36 -9.30 0.04 5.12
C GLU A 36 -8.87 -1.19 4.31
N ALA A 37 -7.70 -1.77 4.61
CA ALA A 37 -7.19 -2.93 3.87
C ALA A 37 -8.05 -4.20 4.01
N ILE A 38 -9.02 -4.20 4.95
CA ILE A 38 -10.00 -5.28 5.10
C ILE A 38 -10.92 -5.36 3.88
N GLU A 39 -11.16 -4.26 3.17
CA GLU A 39 -11.91 -4.27 1.89
C GLU A 39 -11.25 -5.15 0.83
N SER A 40 -9.92 -5.28 0.87
CA SER A 40 -9.13 -6.07 -0.07
C SER A 40 -9.06 -7.56 0.27
N PHE A 41 -9.79 -8.04 1.30
CA PHE A 41 -9.79 -9.45 1.68
C PHE A 41 -10.53 -10.30 0.62
N ASP A 42 -9.79 -11.21 -0.01
CA ASP A 42 -10.29 -12.18 -0.98
C ASP A 42 -10.64 -13.53 -0.32
N GLU A 43 -11.07 -14.50 -1.14
CA GLU A 43 -11.45 -15.84 -0.70
C GLU A 43 -10.36 -16.54 0.15
N THR A 44 -9.09 -16.24 -0.10
CA THR A 44 -7.94 -16.75 0.66
C THR A 44 -7.95 -16.20 2.08
N GLN A 45 -8.11 -14.88 2.24
CA GLN A 45 -8.15 -14.28 3.58
C GLN A 45 -9.40 -14.72 4.34
N ILE A 46 -10.56 -14.83 3.67
CA ILE A 46 -11.78 -15.34 4.30
C ILE A 46 -11.60 -16.79 4.76
N ALA A 47 -10.98 -17.65 3.96
CA ALA A 47 -10.68 -19.04 4.36
C ALA A 47 -9.74 -19.13 5.57
N ILE A 48 -8.77 -18.22 5.67
CA ILE A 48 -7.88 -18.12 6.85
C ILE A 48 -8.66 -17.70 8.10
N LEU A 49 -9.56 -16.71 8.00
CA LEU A 49 -10.41 -16.31 9.11
C LEU A 49 -11.31 -17.46 9.60
N ASP A 50 -11.92 -18.18 8.67
CA ASP A 50 -12.74 -19.35 8.97
C ASP A 50 -11.97 -20.47 9.67
N ASP A 51 -10.73 -20.71 9.25
CA ASP A 51 -9.83 -21.67 9.89
C ASP A 51 -9.41 -21.22 11.30
N LEU A 52 -9.06 -19.94 11.47
CA LEU A 52 -8.75 -19.36 12.78
C LEU A 52 -9.95 -19.48 13.72
N GLN A 53 -11.16 -19.18 13.25
CA GLN A 53 -12.40 -19.30 14.00
C GLN A 53 -12.57 -20.73 14.56
N ARG A 54 -12.42 -21.75 13.71
CA ARG A 54 -12.55 -23.17 14.12
C ARG A 54 -11.46 -23.61 15.09
N ARG A 55 -10.19 -23.30 14.79
CA ARG A 55 -9.05 -23.77 15.59
C ARG A 55 -8.94 -23.09 16.96
N LYS A 56 -9.36 -21.82 17.04
CA LYS A 56 -9.24 -21.00 18.24
C LYS A 56 -10.54 -20.87 19.03
N GLN A 57 -11.62 -21.49 18.55
CA GLN A 57 -12.95 -21.46 19.17
C GLN A 57 -13.40 -20.02 19.52
N VAL A 58 -13.06 -19.08 18.65
CA VAL A 58 -13.54 -17.70 18.73
C VAL A 58 -14.72 -17.53 17.78
N THR A 59 -15.42 -16.41 17.90
CA THR A 59 -16.38 -15.91 16.91
C THR A 59 -15.72 -14.75 16.18
N ILE A 60 -15.70 -14.78 14.85
CA ILE A 60 -15.18 -13.72 13.99
C ILE A 60 -16.33 -13.16 13.16
N GLN A 61 -16.55 -11.86 13.23
CA GLN A 61 -17.57 -11.16 12.46
C GLN A 61 -16.94 -10.08 11.60
N LEU A 62 -17.24 -10.10 10.31
CA LEU A 62 -16.74 -9.16 9.32
C LEU A 62 -17.81 -8.11 9.04
N GLU A 63 -17.53 -6.84 9.35
CA GLU A 63 -18.44 -5.71 9.24
C GLU A 63 -18.04 -4.79 8.07
N ASN A 64 -18.20 -5.28 6.84
CA ASN A 64 -17.81 -4.56 5.61
C ASN A 64 -18.70 -3.35 5.24
N LYS A 65 -19.72 -3.05 6.05
CA LYS A 65 -20.60 -1.88 5.82
C LYS A 65 -20.12 -0.63 6.56
N LEU A 66 -19.11 -0.78 7.43
CA LEU A 66 -18.50 0.32 8.15
C LEU A 66 -17.32 0.88 7.35
N SER A 67 -16.98 2.16 7.59
CA SER A 67 -15.80 2.81 7.04
C SER A 67 -14.99 3.43 8.19
N PRO A 68 -13.78 2.92 8.49
CA PRO A 68 -13.17 1.75 7.87
C PRO A 68 -13.92 0.45 8.22
N PRO A 69 -13.84 -0.60 7.37
CA PRO A 69 -14.37 -1.93 7.67
C PRO A 69 -13.77 -2.49 8.96
N GLN A 70 -14.49 -3.41 9.61
CA GLN A 70 -14.08 -3.94 10.91
C GLN A 70 -14.17 -5.47 10.97
N ILE A 71 -13.25 -6.07 11.73
CA ILE A 71 -13.30 -7.47 12.15
C ILE A 71 -13.46 -7.51 13.66
N LYS A 72 -14.59 -8.02 14.13
CA LYS A 72 -14.84 -8.28 15.56
C LYS A 72 -14.50 -9.72 15.90
N ILE A 73 -13.80 -9.91 17.02
CA ILE A 73 -13.30 -11.19 17.49
C ILE A 73 -13.73 -11.35 18.95
N SER A 74 -14.59 -12.31 19.23
CA SER A 74 -15.12 -12.55 20.58
C SER A 74 -14.83 -13.99 21.02
N GLY A 75 -14.41 -14.19 22.26
CA GLY A 75 -13.99 -15.52 22.75
C GLY A 75 -13.18 -15.44 24.03
N ILE A 76 -12.38 -16.46 24.33
CA ILE A 76 -11.48 -16.39 25.49
C ILE A 76 -10.28 -15.48 25.20
N SER A 77 -9.86 -14.71 26.20
CA SER A 77 -8.88 -13.63 26.08
C SER A 77 -7.59 -14.02 25.34
N ARG A 78 -7.01 -15.18 25.67
CA ARG A 78 -5.79 -15.70 25.04
C ARG A 78 -5.97 -15.92 23.53
N ASP A 79 -7.10 -16.50 23.14
CA ASP A 79 -7.35 -16.88 21.76
C ASP A 79 -7.80 -15.66 20.94
N VAL A 80 -8.60 -14.76 21.53
CA VAL A 80 -8.93 -13.45 20.95
C VAL A 80 -7.66 -12.65 20.65
N TYR A 81 -6.72 -12.58 21.59
CA TYR A 81 -5.44 -11.90 21.37
C TYR A 81 -4.63 -12.56 20.24
N SER A 82 -4.52 -13.89 20.25
CA SER A 82 -3.80 -14.64 19.20
C SER A 82 -4.40 -14.40 17.81
N VAL A 83 -5.73 -14.42 17.68
CA VAL A 83 -6.42 -14.20 16.40
C VAL A 83 -6.28 -12.74 15.97
N SER A 84 -6.40 -11.80 16.90
CA SER A 84 -6.23 -10.36 16.61
C SER A 84 -4.85 -10.07 16.01
N LEU A 85 -3.81 -10.71 16.52
CA LEU A 85 -2.45 -10.57 15.99
C LEU A 85 -2.31 -11.17 14.58
N GLU A 86 -2.94 -12.31 14.29
CA GLU A 86 -2.96 -12.87 12.94
C GLU A 86 -3.67 -11.93 11.95
N VAL A 87 -4.84 -11.39 12.33
CA VAL A 87 -5.58 -10.43 11.51
C VAL A 87 -4.75 -9.19 11.22
N GLN A 88 -4.06 -8.63 12.23
CA GLN A 88 -3.15 -7.50 12.04
C GLN A 88 -2.01 -7.84 11.07
N ARG A 89 -1.44 -9.05 11.13
CA ARG A 89 -0.41 -9.47 10.16
C ARG A 89 -0.94 -9.58 8.75
N MET A 90 -2.15 -10.11 8.56
CA MET A 90 -2.79 -10.21 7.23
C MET A 90 -2.98 -8.81 6.63
N ILE A 91 -3.51 -7.87 7.41
CA ILE A 91 -3.66 -6.46 7.02
C ILE A 91 -2.30 -5.86 6.62
N GLN A 92 -1.27 -6.08 7.43
CA GLN A 92 0.06 -5.54 7.18
C GLN A 92 0.70 -6.12 5.91
N GLN A 93 0.46 -7.40 5.60
CA GLN A 93 0.90 -8.04 4.36
C GLN A 93 0.24 -7.44 3.13
N ILE A 94 -1.07 -7.18 3.17
CA ILE A 94 -1.80 -6.53 2.08
C ILE A 94 -1.22 -5.13 1.84
N LYS A 95 -1.12 -4.31 2.89
CA LYS A 95 -0.56 -2.95 2.80
C LYS A 95 0.87 -2.93 2.25
N SER A 96 1.73 -3.82 2.75
CA SER A 96 3.10 -3.92 2.25
C SER A 96 3.16 -4.33 0.78
N THR A 97 2.23 -5.18 0.33
CA THR A 97 2.16 -5.62 -1.06
C THR A 97 1.68 -4.48 -1.97
N GLU A 98 0.63 -3.75 -1.56
CA GLU A 98 0.12 -2.58 -2.29
C GLU A 98 1.14 -1.44 -2.37
N GLU A 99 1.84 -1.16 -1.28
CA GLU A 99 2.92 -0.16 -1.25
C GLU A 99 4.04 -0.53 -2.22
N GLU A 100 4.46 -1.79 -2.20
CA GLU A 100 5.52 -2.29 -3.08
C GLU A 100 5.10 -2.28 -4.55
N GLN A 101 3.84 -2.63 -4.86
CA GLN A 101 3.28 -2.52 -6.20
C GLN A 101 3.24 -1.06 -6.67
N SER A 102 2.80 -0.16 -5.81
CA SER A 102 2.75 1.29 -6.09
C SER A 102 4.14 1.86 -6.33
N LYS A 103 5.16 1.46 -5.55
CA LYS A 103 6.56 1.82 -5.78
C LYS A 103 7.09 1.27 -7.10
N ALA A 104 6.78 0.02 -7.42
CA ALA A 104 7.18 -0.60 -8.68
C ALA A 104 6.54 0.11 -9.88
N GLU A 105 5.27 0.53 -9.79
CA GLU A 105 4.58 1.30 -10.82
C GLU A 105 5.18 2.70 -10.98
N LEU A 106 5.47 3.39 -9.87
CA LEU A 106 6.15 4.69 -9.91
C LEU A 106 7.54 4.59 -10.56
N LEU A 107 8.33 3.60 -10.16
CA LEU A 107 9.66 3.38 -10.75
C LEU A 107 9.60 2.96 -12.21
N TYR A 108 8.56 2.24 -12.64
CA TYR A 108 8.29 2.00 -14.05
C TYR A 108 8.10 3.31 -14.85
N ASN A 109 7.41 4.31 -14.27
CA ASN A 109 7.24 5.61 -14.92
C ASN A 109 8.57 6.37 -15.03
N LEU A 110 9.54 6.06 -14.17
CA LEU A 110 10.85 6.71 -14.10
C LEU A 110 11.98 5.93 -14.80
N VAL A 111 11.71 4.75 -15.38
CA VAL A 111 12.76 3.89 -15.93
C VAL A 111 12.33 3.25 -17.26
N GLU A 112 13.26 3.25 -18.22
CA GLU A 112 13.11 2.57 -19.50
C GLU A 112 14.19 1.50 -19.67
N TRP A 113 13.75 0.27 -19.90
CA TRP A 113 14.60 -0.83 -20.31
C TRP A 113 14.66 -0.88 -21.83
N ARG A 114 15.88 -1.05 -22.35
CA ARG A 114 16.15 -1.11 -23.79
C ARG A 114 17.02 -2.30 -24.15
N TYR A 115 16.86 -2.80 -25.37
CA TYR A 115 17.70 -3.85 -25.96
C TYR A 115 18.34 -3.38 -27.27
N PRO A 116 19.44 -4.00 -27.71
CA PRO A 116 20.11 -3.62 -28.96
C PRO A 116 19.22 -3.87 -30.18
N GLY A 117 18.99 -2.81 -30.95
CA GLY A 117 18.28 -2.79 -32.22
C GLY A 117 19.19 -3.02 -33.42
N ARG A 118 18.70 -2.63 -34.61
CA ARG A 118 19.52 -2.63 -35.83
C ARG A 118 20.41 -1.37 -35.84
N ASN A 119 21.59 -1.46 -36.45
CA ASN A 119 22.51 -0.34 -36.64
C ASN A 119 22.91 0.38 -35.33
N ASP A 120 23.26 -0.38 -34.29
CA ASP A 120 23.76 0.15 -33.01
C ASP A 120 22.76 1.06 -32.24
N SER A 121 21.49 1.04 -32.63
CA SER A 121 20.40 1.70 -31.90
C SER A 121 19.93 0.87 -30.71
N PHE A 122 19.26 1.52 -29.76
CA PHE A 122 18.56 0.84 -28.66
C PHE A 122 17.04 0.99 -28.84
N VAL A 123 16.32 -0.10 -28.60
CA VAL A 123 14.86 -0.16 -28.72
C VAL A 123 14.27 -0.44 -27.34
N ALA A 124 13.26 0.33 -26.95
CA ALA A 124 12.55 0.15 -25.70
C ALA A 124 11.72 -1.14 -25.71
N PHE A 125 11.62 -1.80 -24.55
CA PHE A 125 10.64 -2.86 -24.36
C PHE A 125 9.21 -2.32 -24.37
N ASP A 126 8.23 -3.17 -24.70
CA ASP A 126 6.84 -2.83 -24.48
C ASP A 126 6.54 -2.62 -22.98
N LYS A 127 5.44 -1.91 -22.68
CA LYS A 127 5.06 -1.55 -21.30
C LYS A 127 5.07 -2.76 -20.37
N LEU A 128 4.47 -3.88 -20.77
CA LEU A 128 4.34 -5.06 -19.93
C LEU A 128 5.71 -5.67 -19.61
N THR A 129 6.54 -5.88 -20.63
CA THR A 129 7.89 -6.46 -20.45
C THR A 129 8.80 -5.53 -19.64
N ASN A 130 8.71 -4.21 -19.86
CA ASN A 130 9.44 -3.21 -19.09
C ASN A 130 9.07 -3.28 -17.59
N THR A 131 7.78 -3.34 -17.27
CA THR A 131 7.29 -3.50 -15.89
C THR A 131 7.81 -4.79 -15.26
N GLN A 132 7.78 -5.91 -15.98
CA GLN A 132 8.27 -7.19 -15.47
C GLN A 132 9.78 -7.17 -15.16
N LEU A 133 10.58 -6.54 -16.03
CA LEU A 133 12.03 -6.38 -15.83
C LEU A 133 12.34 -5.52 -14.59
N GLU A 134 11.68 -4.37 -14.47
CA GLU A 134 11.89 -3.48 -13.33
C GLU A 134 11.44 -4.12 -12.02
N HIS A 135 10.24 -4.70 -11.99
CA HIS A 135 9.74 -5.42 -10.83
C HIS A 135 10.69 -6.58 -10.44
N ALA A 136 11.15 -7.38 -11.39
CA ALA A 136 12.10 -8.46 -11.09
C ALA A 136 13.43 -7.93 -10.54
N LYS A 137 13.93 -6.79 -11.04
CA LYS A 137 15.15 -6.15 -10.54
C LYS A 137 14.98 -5.63 -9.10
N LEU A 138 13.85 -5.01 -8.82
CA LEU A 138 13.52 -4.40 -7.53
C LEU A 138 13.37 -5.47 -6.42
N PHE A 139 12.69 -6.57 -6.74
CA PHE A 139 12.58 -7.76 -5.89
C PHE A 139 13.83 -8.64 -5.88
N LYS A 140 14.96 -8.16 -6.41
CA LYS A 140 16.26 -8.86 -6.44
C LYS A 140 16.17 -10.28 -7.02
N LYS A 141 15.26 -10.52 -7.97
CA LYS A 141 15.24 -11.78 -8.71
C LYS A 141 16.51 -11.84 -9.56
N PRO A 142 17.24 -12.97 -9.59
CA PRO A 142 18.49 -13.05 -10.35
C PRO A 142 18.23 -13.11 -11.86
N TYR A 143 17.12 -13.76 -12.27
CA TYR A 143 16.82 -14.01 -13.67
C TYR A 143 15.35 -13.74 -14.02
N LEU A 144 15.12 -13.30 -15.26
CA LEU A 144 13.79 -13.18 -15.86
C LEU A 144 13.82 -13.63 -17.32
N ASN A 145 12.82 -14.40 -17.74
CA ASN A 145 12.67 -14.76 -19.15
C ASN A 145 11.85 -13.71 -19.89
N VAL A 146 12.36 -13.20 -21.00
CA VAL A 146 11.69 -12.21 -21.86
C VAL A 146 11.72 -12.66 -23.31
N LYS A 147 10.88 -12.05 -24.16
CA LYS A 147 10.86 -12.33 -25.59
C LYS A 147 11.30 -11.08 -26.37
N ILE A 148 12.38 -11.22 -27.15
CA ILE A 148 12.92 -10.14 -27.99
C ILE A 148 12.91 -10.63 -29.44
N ASN A 149 12.28 -9.90 -30.35
CA ASN A 149 12.16 -10.28 -31.77
C ASN A 149 11.67 -11.73 -31.97
N LYS A 150 10.65 -12.14 -31.20
CA LYS A 150 10.06 -13.50 -31.16
C LYS A 150 10.97 -14.62 -30.62
N LYS A 151 12.19 -14.32 -30.17
CA LYS A 151 13.09 -15.28 -29.51
C LYS A 151 13.05 -15.12 -27.99
N ASN A 152 13.18 -16.23 -27.26
CA ASN A 152 13.23 -16.20 -25.81
C ASN A 152 14.66 -15.91 -25.35
N TYR A 153 14.79 -15.07 -24.33
CA TYR A 153 16.05 -14.75 -23.67
C TYR A 153 15.89 -14.89 -22.16
N LYS A 154 16.94 -15.39 -21.52
CA LYS A 154 17.10 -15.35 -20.06
C LYS A 154 17.95 -14.14 -19.70
N VAL A 155 17.33 -13.18 -19.04
CA VAL A 155 17.96 -11.95 -18.55
C VAL A 155 18.56 -12.20 -17.18
N ASP A 156 19.85 -11.96 -17.02
CA ASP A 156 20.52 -11.78 -15.74
C ASP A 156 20.38 -10.32 -15.33
N LEU A 157 19.61 -10.10 -14.27
CA LEU A 157 19.23 -8.75 -13.82
C LEU A 157 20.37 -8.05 -13.07
N ASN A 158 21.39 -8.78 -12.60
CA ASN A 158 22.55 -8.19 -11.93
C ASN A 158 23.54 -7.62 -12.92
N THR A 159 23.78 -8.34 -14.01
CA THR A 159 24.73 -7.94 -15.07
C THR A 159 24.07 -7.21 -16.24
N LEU A 160 22.73 -7.16 -16.26
CA LEU A 160 21.91 -6.60 -17.35
C LEU A 160 22.18 -7.29 -18.70
N LYS A 161 22.44 -8.60 -18.67
CA LYS A 161 22.75 -9.41 -19.87
C LYS A 161 21.62 -10.38 -20.17
N ALA A 162 21.20 -10.46 -21.42
CA ALA A 162 20.19 -11.41 -21.87
C ALA A 162 20.85 -12.48 -22.75
N THR A 163 20.66 -13.76 -22.42
CA THR A 163 21.26 -14.88 -23.16
C THR A 163 20.17 -15.72 -23.80
N ASP A 164 20.31 -16.04 -25.10
CA ASP A 164 19.37 -16.91 -25.82
C ASP A 164 19.67 -18.41 -25.57
N ASP A 165 18.84 -19.27 -26.15
CA ASP A 165 18.96 -20.73 -26.11
C ASP A 165 20.23 -21.26 -26.81
N GLN A 166 20.86 -20.45 -27.66
CA GLN A 166 22.10 -20.77 -28.36
C GLN A 166 23.35 -20.25 -27.63
N GLY A 167 23.18 -19.62 -26.46
CA GLY A 167 24.27 -19.07 -25.67
C GLY A 167 24.78 -17.71 -26.15
N LYS A 168 24.09 -17.07 -27.10
CA LYS A 168 24.42 -15.70 -27.53
C LYS A 168 23.91 -14.71 -26.49
N THR A 169 24.80 -13.83 -26.03
CA THR A 169 24.47 -12.79 -25.05
C THR A 169 24.36 -11.42 -25.69
N ILE A 170 23.39 -10.64 -25.24
CA ILE A 170 23.21 -9.21 -25.55
C ILE A 170 23.18 -8.40 -24.25
N ASN A 171 23.67 -7.16 -24.29
CA ASN A 171 23.60 -6.25 -23.15
C ASN A 171 22.31 -5.43 -23.23
N LEU A 172 21.54 -5.43 -22.16
CA LEU A 172 20.39 -4.55 -21.98
C LEU A 172 20.85 -3.24 -21.36
N GLN A 173 20.06 -2.18 -21.58
CA GLN A 173 20.22 -0.91 -20.88
C GLN A 173 19.01 -0.68 -19.98
N ARG A 174 19.27 -0.17 -18.79
CA ARG A 174 18.27 0.38 -17.87
C ARG A 174 18.61 1.86 -17.71
N VAL A 175 17.82 2.74 -18.32
CA VAL A 175 18.02 4.18 -18.23
C VAL A 175 16.92 4.77 -17.35
N ALA A 176 17.27 5.76 -16.53
CA ALA A 176 16.23 6.59 -15.95
C ALA A 176 15.52 7.29 -17.12
N LYS A 177 14.19 7.20 -17.14
CA LYS A 177 13.36 8.29 -17.63
C LYS A 177 13.50 9.36 -16.56
N ASP A 178 14.67 10.01 -16.48
CA ASP A 178 14.61 11.43 -16.17
C ASP A 178 13.58 11.93 -17.17
N GLU A 179 12.45 12.42 -16.66
CA GLU A 179 11.47 13.15 -17.46
C GLU A 179 12.26 13.88 -18.51
N ASP A 180 11.95 13.65 -19.78
CA ASP A 180 12.58 14.30 -20.90
C ASP A 180 13.14 15.65 -20.45
N MET A 181 14.46 15.79 -20.31
CA MET A 181 15.10 17.10 -20.22
C MET A 181 14.98 17.82 -21.58
N GLN A 182 13.88 17.62 -22.31
CA GLN A 182 13.17 18.79 -22.80
C GLN A 182 12.86 19.59 -21.56
N SER A 183 13.70 20.59 -21.29
CA SER A 183 13.35 21.73 -20.45
C SER A 183 11.83 21.90 -20.50
N ILE A 184 11.11 21.42 -19.47
CA ILE A 184 9.74 21.82 -19.29
C ILE A 184 9.93 23.31 -19.08
N GLU A 185 9.67 24.09 -20.12
CA GLU A 185 9.62 25.53 -19.98
C GLU A 185 8.47 25.74 -19.02
N LEU A 186 8.83 25.86 -17.73
CA LEU A 186 7.88 26.18 -16.70
C LEU A 186 7.14 27.41 -17.21
N PRO A 187 5.80 27.43 -17.11
CA PRO A 187 5.05 28.64 -17.40
C PRO A 187 5.76 29.81 -16.73
N LYS A 188 5.89 30.96 -17.42
CA LYS A 188 6.71 32.09 -16.91
C LYS A 188 6.33 32.57 -15.50
N GLU A 189 5.11 32.27 -15.08
CA GLU A 189 4.54 32.62 -13.79
C GLU A 189 4.89 31.61 -12.68
N TRP A 190 5.45 30.44 -13.02
CA TRP A 190 5.81 29.38 -12.09
C TRP A 190 7.23 29.58 -11.57
N THR A 191 7.39 29.39 -10.26
CA THR A 191 8.69 29.45 -9.61
C THR A 191 9.23 28.05 -9.43
N ASP A 192 10.39 27.79 -10.04
CA ASP A 192 11.14 26.53 -9.92
C ASP A 192 11.37 26.18 -8.45
N MET A 193 10.94 24.97 -8.06
CA MET A 193 11.11 24.42 -6.72
C MET A 193 12.57 24.15 -6.33
N GLN A 194 13.52 24.11 -7.27
CA GLN A 194 14.96 23.93 -7.00
C GLN A 194 15.25 22.69 -6.14
N ASN A 195 14.54 21.59 -6.39
CA ASN A 195 14.57 20.32 -5.63
C ASN A 195 14.01 20.38 -4.20
N GLU A 196 13.32 21.45 -3.81
CA GLU A 196 12.53 21.45 -2.57
C GLU A 196 11.23 20.66 -2.76
N HIS A 197 10.82 19.87 -1.76
CA HIS A 197 9.53 19.14 -1.82
C HIS A 197 8.31 20.06 -1.83
N VAL A 198 8.43 21.25 -1.22
CA VAL A 198 7.41 22.29 -1.20
C VAL A 198 8.12 23.63 -1.14
N LYS A 199 7.80 24.51 -2.09
CA LYS A 199 8.27 25.91 -2.10
C LYS A 199 7.09 26.86 -1.92
N LEU A 200 7.08 27.60 -0.82
CA LEU A 200 6.08 28.63 -0.57
C LEU A 200 6.53 29.96 -1.16
N VAL A 201 5.76 30.49 -2.10
CA VAL A 201 6.07 31.76 -2.78
C VAL A 201 5.09 32.82 -2.32
N ASN A 202 5.60 33.85 -1.65
CA ASN A 202 4.80 34.99 -1.23
C ASN A 202 4.52 35.90 -2.42
N LEU A 203 3.27 35.93 -2.86
CA LEU A 203 2.86 36.75 -3.97
C LEU A 203 2.83 38.22 -3.55
N LYS A 204 3.46 39.07 -4.36
CA LYS A 204 3.39 40.53 -4.17
C LYS A 204 2.01 41.04 -4.60
N PRO A 205 1.47 42.10 -3.98
CA PRO A 205 0.20 42.71 -4.39
C PRO A 205 0.14 43.19 -5.85
N SER A 206 1.31 43.40 -6.48
CA SER A 206 1.42 43.72 -7.91
C SER A 206 1.25 42.52 -8.83
N HIS A 207 1.29 41.29 -8.31
CA HIS A 207 1.20 40.07 -9.11
C HIS A 207 -0.23 39.84 -9.63
N PRO A 208 -0.42 39.41 -10.91
CA PRO A 208 -1.75 39.17 -11.46
C PRO A 208 -2.56 38.14 -10.68
N GLU A 209 -1.91 37.07 -10.23
CA GLU A 209 -2.53 36.02 -9.41
C GLU A 209 -3.00 36.57 -8.05
N TYR A 210 -2.18 37.39 -7.37
CA TYR A 210 -2.57 38.05 -6.12
C TYR A 210 -3.85 38.86 -6.31
N ARG A 211 -3.91 39.70 -7.36
CA ARG A 211 -5.08 40.55 -7.64
C ARG A 211 -6.33 39.73 -7.95
N THR A 212 -6.16 38.58 -8.58
CA THR A 212 -7.25 37.66 -8.90
C THR A 212 -7.82 37.05 -7.61
N VAL A 213 -6.94 36.53 -6.75
CA VAL A 213 -7.32 36.01 -5.42
C VAL A 213 -7.95 37.11 -4.57
N GLU A 214 -7.36 38.31 -4.53
CA GLU A 214 -7.89 39.45 -3.79
C GLU A 214 -9.31 39.82 -4.26
N LYS A 215 -9.53 39.91 -5.58
CA LYS A 215 -10.84 40.23 -6.14
C LYS A 215 -11.89 39.18 -5.77
N MET A 216 -11.53 37.90 -5.84
CA MET A 216 -12.42 36.79 -5.47
C MET A 216 -12.71 36.79 -3.97
N PHE A 217 -11.68 36.99 -3.14
CA PHE A 217 -11.80 37.03 -1.69
C PHE A 217 -12.66 38.20 -1.22
N ARG A 218 -12.46 39.41 -1.74
CA ARG A 218 -13.28 40.59 -1.38
C ARG A 218 -14.74 40.44 -1.78
N LYS A 219 -15.05 39.64 -2.80
CA LYS A 219 -16.43 39.34 -3.21
C LYS A 219 -17.18 38.52 -2.15
N THR A 220 -16.48 37.60 -1.47
CA THR A 220 -17.07 36.72 -0.46
C THR A 220 -16.86 37.23 0.98
N CYS A 221 -15.79 37.98 1.23
CA CYS A 221 -15.31 38.38 2.55
C CYS A 221 -14.87 39.87 2.58
N PRO A 222 -15.80 40.83 2.44
CA PRO A 222 -15.46 42.26 2.23
C PRO A 222 -14.87 42.98 3.45
N ASN A 223 -15.08 42.46 4.66
CA ASN A 223 -14.66 43.10 5.91
C ASN A 223 -13.31 42.61 6.44
N PHE A 224 -12.62 41.74 5.70
CA PHE A 224 -11.35 41.15 6.12
C PHE A 224 -10.21 41.69 5.28
N ASN A 225 -9.07 41.94 5.93
CA ASN A 225 -7.84 42.34 5.27
C ASN A 225 -7.02 41.09 4.90
N ILE A 226 -6.43 41.10 3.71
CA ILE A 226 -5.51 40.05 3.27
C ILE A 226 -4.12 40.41 3.79
N GLU A 227 -3.58 39.61 4.70
CA GLU A 227 -2.22 39.78 5.22
C GLU A 227 -1.17 39.26 4.22
N GLN A 228 -1.45 38.13 3.57
CA GLN A 228 -0.53 37.48 2.64
C GLN A 228 -1.30 36.55 1.69
N VAL A 229 -0.79 36.40 0.47
CA VAL A 229 -1.21 35.35 -0.46
C VAL A 229 0.03 34.53 -0.80
N ILE A 230 -0.09 33.22 -0.66
CA ILE A 230 0.99 32.27 -0.91
C ILE A 230 0.57 31.38 -2.08
N SER A 231 1.46 31.23 -3.06
CA SER A 231 1.34 30.18 -4.08
C SER A 231 2.35 29.07 -3.79
N TYR A 232 2.05 27.87 -4.27
CA TYR A 232 2.99 26.75 -4.26
C TYR A 232 3.81 26.80 -5.54
N GLY A 233 5.13 26.65 -5.43
CA GLY A 233 5.99 26.37 -6.60
C GLY A 233 5.58 25.06 -7.28
N VAL A 234 6.16 24.77 -8.44
CA VAL A 234 6.08 23.46 -9.10
C VAL A 234 7.47 23.09 -9.63
#